data_AF-A0A931C9C6-F1
#
_entry.id   AF-A0A931C9C6-F1
#
_cell.length_a   1.000
_cell.length_b   1.000
_cell.length_c   1.000
_cell.angle_alpha   90.00
_cell.angle_beta   90.00
_cell.angle_gamma   90.00
#
_symmetry.space_group_name_H-M   'P 1'
#
loop_
_entity.id
_entity.type
_entity.pdbx_description
1 polymer ?
#
loop_
_entity_poly.entity_id
_entity_poly.type
_entity_poly.pdbx_seq_one_letter_code
_entity_poly.pdbx_strand_id
1 'polypeptide(L)' 'MRTRVFWTQTAERAVKTAAQALLGLWPLDQFNILDADPRLAGGIAAGAAVLSILTSLASTAVGDKNSPSATV' A
#
# COMPACT_ATOMS: atom_id res chain seq x y z
N MET A 1 12.90 3.35 17.35
CA MET A 1 12.09 3.23 16.11
C MET A 1 12.48 1.92 15.45
N ARG A 2 11.58 1.22 14.75
CA ARG A 2 11.96 0.13 13.81
C ARG A 2 12.27 -1.24 14.45
N THR A 3 11.30 -1.89 15.08
CA THR A 3 11.39 -3.35 15.26
C THR A 3 11.18 -4.05 13.92
N ARG A 4 11.73 -5.25 13.73
CA ARG A 4 11.48 -6.06 12.51
C ARG A 4 9.99 -6.24 12.24
N VAL A 5 9.21 -6.42 13.31
CA VAL A 5 7.75 -6.60 13.27
C VAL A 5 7.05 -5.42 12.60
N PHE A 6 7.37 -4.18 12.99
CA PHE A 6 6.78 -2.98 12.39
C PHE A 6 6.99 -2.93 10.86
N TRP A 7 8.22 -3.21 10.41
CA TRP A 7 8.54 -3.17 8.99
C TRP A 7 7.91 -4.31 8.20
N THR A 8 7.82 -5.51 8.78
CA THR A 8 7.08 -6.63 8.19
C THR A 8 5.61 -6.26 7.97
N GLN A 9 4.94 -5.75 9.01
CA GLN A 9 3.54 -5.33 8.91
C GLN A 9 3.33 -4.17 7.94
N THR A 10 4.25 -3.20 7.91
CA THR A 10 4.21 -2.09 6.96
C THR A 10 4.34 -2.58 5.52
N ALA A 11 5.25 -3.53 5.26
CA ALA A 11 5.45 -4.13 3.95
C ALA A 11 4.22 -4.93 3.49
N GLU A 12 3.66 -5.76 4.36
CA GLU A 12 2.42 -6.51 4.08
C GLU A 12 1.27 -5.55 3.70
N ARG A 13 1.12 -4.45 4.44
CA ARG A 13 0.12 -3.41 4.14
C ARG A 13 0.39 -2.71 2.82
N ALA A 14 1.64 -2.37 2.52
CA ALA A 14 2.00 -1.71 1.27
C ALA A 14 1.68 -2.60 0.06
N VAL A 15 2.04 -3.89 0.12
CA VAL A 15 1.73 -4.87 -0.95
C VAL A 15 0.23 -5.06 -1.10
N LYS A 16 -0.51 -5.19 0.01
CA LYS A 16 -1.97 -5.32 -0.03
C LYS A 16 -2.63 -4.08 -0.64
N THR A 17 -2.16 -2.89 -0.29
CA THR A 17 -2.68 -1.62 -0.82
C THR A 17 -2.40 -1.49 -2.30
N ALA A 18 -1.22 -1.90 -2.77
CA ALA A 18 -0.89 -1.94 -4.19
C ALA A 18 -1.82 -2.89 -4.96
N ALA A 19 -2.05 -4.10 -4.44
CA ALA A 19 -2.98 -5.05 -5.05
C ALA A 19 -4.42 -4.52 -5.08
N GLN A 20 -4.88 -3.91 -3.99
CA GLN A 20 -6.21 -3.30 -3.93
C GLN A 20 -6.36 -2.13 -4.92
N ALA A 21 -5.31 -1.32 -5.10
CA ALA A 21 -5.33 -0.24 -6.08
C ALA A 21 -5.45 -0.77 -7.52
N LEU A 22 -4.74 -1.86 -7.85
CA LEU A 22 -4.88 -2.53 -9.14
C LEU A 22 -6.28 -3.14 -9.34
N LEU A 23 -6.83 -3.78 -8.31
CA LEU A 23 -8.22 -4.29 -8.35
C LEU A 23 -9.23 -3.16 -8.55
N GLY A 24 -8.94 -1.95 -8.06
CA GLY A 24 -9.75 -0.76 -8.29
C GLY A 24 -9.85 -0.32 -9.75
N LEU A 25 -8.97 -0.82 -10.63
CA LEU A 25 -9.04 -0.58 -12.08
C LEU A 25 -10.08 -1.47 -12.79
N TRP A 26 -10.63 -2.48 -12.10
CA TRP A 26 -11.60 -3.43 -12.66
C TRP A 26 -12.84 -2.75 -13.26
N PRO A 27 -13.50 -1.80 -12.57
CA PRO A 27 -14.70 -1.15 -13.11
C PRO A 27 -14.42 -0.26 -14.35
N LEU A 28 -13.15 -0.04 -14.70
CA LEU A 28 -12.72 0.85 -15.78
C LEU A 28 -12.41 0.10 -17.09
N ASP A 29 -12.76 -1.19 -17.19
CA ASP A 29 -12.38 -2.09 -18.31
C ASP A 29 -10.87 -2.24 -18.53
N GLN A 30 -10.04 -1.76 -17.60
CA GLN A 30 -8.57 -1.80 -17.69
C GLN A 30 -7.94 -3.08 -17.12
N PHE A 31 -8.75 -4.10 -16.80
CA PHE A 31 -8.28 -5.34 -16.18
C PHE A 31 -7.82 -6.41 -17.17
N ASN A 32 -7.95 -6.16 -18.48
CA ASN A 32 -7.38 -7.08 -19.46
C ASN A 32 -5.86 -7.06 -19.36
N ILE A 33 -5.25 -8.11 -18.81
CA ILE A 33 -3.79 -8.22 -18.65
C ILE A 33 -3.02 -8.14 -19.99
N LEU A 34 -3.68 -8.38 -21.11
CA LEU A 34 -3.10 -8.29 -22.45
C LEU A 34 -3.13 -6.86 -23.00
N ASP A 35 -4.13 -6.06 -22.62
CA ASP A 35 -4.34 -4.69 -23.13
C ASP A 35 -4.06 -3.61 -22.07
N ALA A 36 -3.83 -4.00 -20.82
CA ALA A 36 -3.57 -3.08 -19.71
C ALA A 36 -2.29 -2.30 -19.97
N ASP A 37 -2.32 -0.98 -19.72
CA ASP A 37 -1.12 -0.15 -19.75
C ASP A 37 -0.25 -0.45 -18.51
N PRO A 38 0.91 -1.12 -18.68
CA PRO A 38 1.74 -1.51 -17.55
C PRO A 38 2.37 -0.31 -16.84
N ARG A 39 2.53 0.84 -17.53
CA ARG A 39 3.07 2.06 -16.93
C ARG A 39 2.03 2.71 -16.03
N LEU A 40 0.79 2.81 -16.49
CA LEU A 40 -0.31 3.32 -15.68
C LEU A 40 -0.56 2.41 -14.47
N ALA A 41 -0.74 1.11 -14.70
CA ALA A 41 -0.99 0.14 -13.64
C ALA A 41 0.16 0.10 -12.63
N GLY A 42 1.42 0.06 -13.10
CA GLY A 42 2.61 0.09 -12.26
C GLY A 42 2.73 1.38 -11.45
N GLY A 43 2.42 2.53 -12.06
CA GLY A 43 2.42 3.84 -11.38
C GLY A 43 1.39 3.92 -10.26
N ILE A 44 0.18 3.43 -10.50
CA ILE A 44 -0.90 3.39 -9.51
C ILE A 44 -0.53 2.46 -8.36
N ALA A 45 -0.05 1.25 -8.65
CA ALA A 45 0.37 0.29 -7.63
C ALA A 45 1.52 0.83 -6.77
N ALA A 46 2.54 1.42 -7.40
CA ALA A 46 3.68 2.01 -6.71
C ALA A 46 3.27 3.21 -5.85
N GLY A 47 2.45 4.12 -6.39
CA GLY A 47 1.91 5.27 -5.64
C GLY A 47 1.12 4.82 -4.42
N ALA A 48 0.24 3.83 -4.56
CA ALA A 48 -0.53 3.26 -3.47
C ALA A 48 0.36 2.62 -2.38
N ALA A 49 1.39 1.87 -2.77
CA ALA A 49 2.36 1.31 -1.84
C ALA A 49 3.11 2.39 -1.04
N VAL A 50 3.61 3.43 -1.74
CA VAL A 50 4.30 4.56 -1.10
C VAL A 50 3.38 5.29 -0.13
N LEU A 51 2.15 5.58 -0.53
CA LEU A 51 1.15 6.20 0.34
C LEU A 51 0.87 5.34 1.59
N SER A 52 0.78 4.01 1.45
CA SER A 52 0.62 3.10 2.58
C SER A 52 1.80 3.17 3.56
N ILE A 53 3.04 3.23 3.05
CA ILE A 53 4.24 3.35 3.88
C ILE A 53 4.23 4.69 4.63
N LEU A 54 3.99 5.81 3.92
CA LEU A 54 3.95 7.14 4.52
C LEU A 54 2.87 7.25 5.60
N THR A 55 1.69 6.68 5.36
CA THR A 55 0.60 6.65 6.35
C THR A 55 0.96 5.79 7.56
N SER A 56 1.66 4.67 7.36
CA SER A 56 2.14 3.82 8.45
C SER A 56 3.19 4.54 9.31
N LEU A 57 4.06 5.34 8.68
CA LEU A 57 5.01 6.20 9.40
C LEU A 57 4.29 7.31 10.17
N ALA A 58 3.31 7.99 9.55
CA ALA A 58 2.51 9.01 10.22
C ALA A 58 1.73 8.45 11.42
N SER A 59 1.26 7.20 11.33
CA SER A 59 0.53 6.52 12.41
C SER A 59 1.37 6.36 13.68
N THR A 60 2.71 6.24 13.56
CA THR A 60 3.61 6.18 14.74
C THR A 60 3.64 7.47 15.56
N ALA A 61 3.20 8.60 14.99
CA ALA A 61 3.09 9.88 15.70
C ALA A 61 1.76 10.03 16.46
N VAL A 62 0.74 9.22 16.12
CA VAL A 62 -0.63 9.35 16.64
C VAL A 62 -1.05 8.14 17.49
N GLY A 63 -0.46 6.96 17.28
CA GLY A 63 -0.78 5.71 17.97
C GLY A 63 0.40 5.03 18.66
N ASP A 64 0.32 3.72 18.90
CA ASP A 64 1.43 2.95 19.47
C ASP A 64 2.66 3.04 18.57
N LYS A 65 3.78 3.48 19.14
CA LYS A 65 5.06 3.69 18.45
C LYS A 65 5.64 2.41 17.83
N ASN A 66 5.11 1.24 18.19
CA ASN A 66 5.52 -0.05 17.66
C ASN A 66 4.56 -0.63 16.60
N SER A 67 3.44 0.03 16.31
CA SER A 67 2.42 -0.42 15.35
C SER A 67 2.35 0.52 14.14
N PRO A 68 2.18 -0.01 12.91
CA PRO A 68 1.87 0.80 11.74
C PRO A 68 0.39 1.22 11.71
N SER A 69 -0.44 0.81 12.67
CA SER A 69 -1.84 1.19 12.82
C SER A 69 -2.03 2.13 14.01
N ALA A 70 -2.94 3.10 13.86
CA ALA A 70 -3.29 4.03 14.93
C ALA A 70 -4.21 3.41 16.00
N THR A 71 -4.83 2.26 15.72
CA THR A 71 -5.66 1.50 16.67
C THR A 71 -4.93 0.22 17.06
N VAL A 72 -4.89 -0.04 18.37
CA VAL A 72 -4.33 -1.24 19.03
C VAL A 72 -5.00 -2.51 18.55
#